data_AF-A0A2E8UEB4-F1
#
_entry.id   AF-A0A2E8UEB4-F1
#
_cell.length_a   1.000
_cell.length_b   1.000
_cell.length_c   1.000
_cell.angle_alpha   90.00
_cell.angle_beta   90.00
_cell.angle_gamma   90.00
#
_symmetry.space_group_name_H-M   'P 1'
#
loop_
_entity.id
_entity.type
_entity.pdbx_description
1 polymer ?
#
loop_
_entity_poly.entity_id
_entity_poly.type
_entity_poly.pdbx_seq_one_letter_code
_entity_poly.pdbx_strand_id
1 'polypeptide(L)'
;MSHFKKIGIYAKNRTSSVISAIKKLEKSLESLGCNIFFEKTSGLQLGIKRDRFLEIDSFCDEIDLCIVVGGDGSMLSACRIIAHANVPLLGVNLGRLGFLTDISPSEID
;
A
#
# COMPACT_ATOMS: atom_id res chain seq x y z
N MET A 1 -16.88 10.64 9.89
CA MET A 1 -15.79 11.14 9.03
C MET A 1 -14.77 10.02 8.89
N SER A 2 -14.27 9.71 7.68
CA SER A 2 -13.23 8.66 7.56
C SER A 2 -11.97 9.13 8.28
N HIS A 3 -11.41 8.28 9.14
CA HIS A 3 -10.23 8.60 9.95
C HIS A 3 -8.94 8.65 9.11
N PHE A 4 -8.97 8.05 7.91
CA PHE A 4 -7.86 7.99 6.97
C PHE A 4 -8.17 8.80 5.71
N LYS A 5 -7.22 9.63 5.28
CA LYS A 5 -7.28 10.53 4.12
C LYS A 5 -5.98 10.54 3.31
N LYS A 6 -4.83 10.22 3.89
CA LYS A 6 -3.54 10.14 3.20
C LYS A 6 -3.02 8.71 3.26
N ILE A 7 -3.25 7.96 2.20
CA ILE A 7 -3.02 6.52 2.15
C ILE A 7 -1.68 6.25 1.46
N GLY A 8 -0.76 5.64 2.19
CA GLY A 8 0.46 5.07 1.63
C GLY A 8 0.19 3.69 1.04
N ILE A 9 0.70 3.42 -0.16
CA ILE A 9 0.71 2.08 -0.75
C ILE A 9 2.16 1.59 -0.82
N TYR A 10 2.38 0.42 -0.24
CA TYR A 10 3.66 -0.29 -0.28
C TYR A 10 3.47 -1.64 -0.96
N ALA A 11 4.26 -1.93 -1.99
CA ALA A 11 4.27 -3.25 -2.61
C ALA A 11 5.68 -3.62 -3.11
N LYS A 12 5.95 -4.92 -3.10
CA LYS A 12 7.17 -5.49 -3.69
C LYS A 12 6.80 -6.47 -4.77
N ASN A 13 7.74 -6.67 -5.69
CA ASN A 13 7.66 -7.61 -6.80
C ASN A 13 6.56 -7.26 -7.80
N ARG A 14 6.97 -6.79 -8.98
CA ARG A 14 6.05 -6.41 -10.05
C ARG A 14 5.45 -7.66 -10.71
N THR A 15 4.26 -8.06 -10.28
CA THR A 15 3.43 -9.06 -10.95
C THR A 15 2.17 -8.44 -11.51
N SER A 16 1.54 -9.10 -12.49
CA SER A 16 0.26 -8.65 -13.04
C SER A 16 -0.85 -8.57 -11.99
N SER A 17 -0.87 -9.49 -11.02
CA SER A 17 -1.83 -9.47 -9.91
C SER A 17 -1.63 -8.28 -8.97
N VAL A 18 -0.39 -7.95 -8.60
CA VAL A 18 -0.06 -6.76 -7.78
C VAL A 18 -0.53 -5.49 -8.46
N ILE A 19 -0.18 -5.32 -9.73
CA ILE A 19 -0.55 -4.12 -10.48
C ILE A 19 -2.07 -4.01 -10.64
N SER A 20 -2.77 -5.12 -10.86
CA SER A 20 -4.23 -5.14 -10.93
C SER A 20 -4.88 -4.72 -9.61
N ALA A 21 -4.41 -5.26 -8.48
CA ALA A 21 -4.95 -4.91 -7.17
C ALA A 21 -4.66 -3.46 -6.79
N ILE A 22 -3.45 -2.95 -7.06
CA ILE A 22 -3.14 -1.53 -6.84
C ILE A 22 -4.08 -0.63 -7.65
N LYS A 23 -4.34 -0.95 -8.92
CA LYS A 23 -5.30 -0.16 -9.73
C LYS A 23 -6.71 -0.17 -9.16
N LYS A 24 -7.17 -1.31 -8.63
CA LYS A 24 -8.46 -1.40 -7.96
C LYS A 24 -8.49 -0.55 -6.69
N LEU A 25 -7.46 -0.70 -5.85
CA LEU A 25 -7.27 0.09 -4.63
C LEU A 25 -7.25 1.59 -4.94
N GLU A 26 -6.49 2.02 -5.94
CA GLU A 26 -6.43 3.43 -6.33
C GLU A 26 -7.83 3.96 -6.67
N LYS A 27 -8.58 3.23 -7.50
CA LYS A 27 -9.95 3.61 -7.88
C LYS A 27 -10.89 3.70 -6.67
N SER A 28 -10.86 2.71 -5.77
CA SER A 28 -11.74 2.68 -4.59
C SER A 28 -11.34 3.74 -3.54
N LEU A 29 -10.05 4.02 -3.37
CA LEU A 29 -9.58 5.06 -2.44
C LEU A 29 -9.84 6.47 -2.99
N GLU A 30 -9.68 6.69 -4.30
CA GLU A 30 -9.99 7.97 -4.93
C GLU A 30 -11.49 8.29 -4.86
N SER A 31 -12.37 7.30 -5.01
CA SER A 31 -13.82 7.48 -4.86
C SER A 31 -14.23 7.85 -3.42
N LEU A 32 -13.44 7.44 -2.44
CA LEU A 32 -13.57 7.81 -1.02
C LEU A 32 -12.94 9.17 -0.69
N GLY A 33 -12.33 9.84 -1.68
CA GLY A 33 -11.67 11.13 -1.53
C GLY A 33 -10.38 11.05 -0.72
N CYS A 34 -9.62 9.98 -0.89
CA CYS A 34 -8.31 9.79 -0.29
C CYS A 34 -7.19 10.23 -1.25
N ASN A 35 -6.14 10.81 -0.69
CA ASN A 35 -4.89 11.08 -1.39
C ASN A 35 -3.98 9.85 -1.27
N ILE A 36 -3.40 9.42 -2.37
CA ILE A 36 -2.60 8.20 -2.43
C ILE A 36 -1.14 8.57 -2.60
N PHE A 37 -0.26 7.91 -1.86
CA PHE A 37 1.18 8.08 -1.95
C PHE A 37 1.84 6.71 -2.08
N PHE A 38 2.99 6.63 -2.71
CA PHE A 38 3.82 5.43 -2.70
C PHE A 38 5.20 5.76 -2.16
N GLU A 39 5.76 4.83 -1.40
CA GLU A 39 7.18 4.87 -1.08
C GLU A 39 7.97 4.79 -2.40
N LYS A 40 8.94 5.68 -2.59
CA LYS A 40 9.60 5.92 -3.87
C LYS A 40 10.21 4.67 -4.48
N THR A 41 11.00 3.90 -3.73
CA THR A 41 11.65 2.68 -4.24
C THR A 41 10.62 1.62 -4.61
N SER A 42 9.63 1.38 -3.75
CA SER A 42 8.50 0.48 -4.01
C SER A 42 7.72 0.89 -5.27
N GLY A 43 7.32 2.16 -5.35
CA GLY A 43 6.57 2.71 -6.48
C GLY A 43 7.31 2.61 -7.82
N LEU A 44 8.61 2.88 -7.82
CA LEU A 44 9.46 2.72 -9.00
C LEU A 44 9.55 1.27 -9.47
N GLN A 45 9.65 0.30 -8.56
CA GLN A 45 9.69 -1.13 -8.91
C GLN A 45 8.40 -1.60 -9.60
N LEU A 46 7.27 -0.94 -9.34
CA LEU A 46 5.98 -1.27 -9.92
C LEU A 46 5.78 -0.66 -11.32
N GLY A 47 6.60 0.33 -11.69
CA GLY A 47 6.45 1.09 -12.93
C GLY A 47 5.27 2.06 -12.91
N ILE A 48 4.91 2.57 -11.74
CA ILE A 48 3.87 3.59 -11.54
C ILE A 48 4.44 4.97 -11.96
N LYS A 49 3.58 5.86 -12.47
CA LYS A 49 4.00 7.21 -12.90
C LYS A 49 4.27 8.13 -11.70
N ARG A 50 5.11 9.15 -11.94
CA ARG A 50 6.00 9.80 -10.96
C ARG A 50 5.38 10.88 -10.04
N ASP A 51 4.08 11.08 -10.04
CA ASP A 51 3.46 12.24 -9.39
C ASP A 51 3.09 12.05 -7.91
N ARG A 52 3.21 10.84 -7.36
CA ARG A 52 2.79 10.52 -5.98
C ARG A 52 3.85 9.75 -5.17
N PHE A 53 5.13 9.93 -5.49
CA PHE A 53 6.23 9.26 -4.78
C PHE A 53 6.79 10.11 -3.64
N LEU A 54 6.95 9.47 -2.47
CA LEU A 54 7.60 10.05 -1.30
C LEU A 54 8.85 9.24 -0.94
N GLU A 55 9.91 9.94 -0.53
CA GLU A 55 11.04 9.30 0.14
C GLU A 55 10.55 8.66 1.45
N ILE A 56 11.29 7.67 1.95
CA ILE A 56 10.89 6.85 3.10
C ILE A 56 10.48 7.67 4.34
N ASP A 57 11.24 8.71 4.68
CA ASP A 57 10.97 9.57 5.85
C ASP A 57 9.67 10.36 5.64
N SER A 58 9.55 11.05 4.50
CA SER A 58 8.33 11.78 4.15
C SER A 58 7.12 10.86 3.99
N PHE A 59 7.31 9.64 3.51
CA PHE A 59 6.25 8.64 3.40
C PHE A 59 5.71 8.28 4.77
N CYS A 60 6.58 8.10 5.77
CA CYS A 60 6.18 7.80 7.14
C CYS A 60 5.50 8.98 7.83
N ASP A 61 5.92 10.22 7.54
CA ASP A 61 5.37 11.42 8.16
C ASP A 61 4.04 11.89 7.53
N GLU A 62 3.84 11.64 6.23
CA GLU A 62 2.68 12.18 5.51
C GLU A 62 1.43 11.28 5.59
N ILE A 63 1.59 9.96 5.68
CA ILE A 63 0.46 9.04 5.57
C ILE A 63 -0.21 8.78 6.93
N ASP A 64 -1.51 8.52 6.91
CA ASP A 64 -2.29 8.12 8.09
C ASP A 64 -2.66 6.62 8.09
N LEU A 65 -2.47 5.93 6.96
CA LEU A 65 -2.60 4.48 6.81
C LEU A 65 -1.61 3.99 5.76
N CYS A 66 -0.92 2.87 6.02
CA CYS A 66 -0.16 2.16 5.00
C CYS A 66 -0.85 0.88 4.57
N ILE A 67 -1.20 0.76 3.30
CA ILE A 67 -1.71 -0.46 2.68
C ILE A 67 -0.56 -1.21 2.02
N VAL A 68 -0.34 -2.45 2.44
CA VAL A 68 0.70 -3.33 1.90
C VAL A 68 0.07 -4.31 0.93
N VAL A 69 0.45 -4.23 -0.35
CA VAL A 69 -0.06 -5.14 -1.39
C VAL A 69 0.99 -6.22 -1.68
N GLY A 70 0.67 -7.47 -1.35
CA GLY A 70 1.58 -8.61 -1.50
C GLY A 70 1.35 -9.68 -0.44
N GLY A 71 2.38 -10.49 -0.15
CA GLY A 71 2.33 -11.50 0.92
C GLY A 71 3.10 -11.08 2.17
N ASP A 72 3.34 -12.04 3.07
CA ASP A 72 4.00 -11.83 4.36
C ASP A 72 5.40 -11.18 4.22
N GLY A 73 6.16 -11.52 3.17
CA GLY A 73 7.46 -10.90 2.91
C GLY A 73 7.38 -9.38 2.61
N SER A 74 6.31 -8.95 1.94
CA SER A 74 6.02 -7.52 1.72
C SER A 74 5.58 -6.87 3.02
N MET A 75 4.69 -7.52 3.78
CA MET A 75 4.21 -7.03 5.09
C MET A 75 5.36 -6.82 6.07
N LEU A 76 6.22 -7.82 6.27
CA LEU A 76 7.39 -7.71 7.14
C LEU A 76 8.37 -6.62 6.67
N SER A 77 8.48 -6.41 5.36
CA SER A 77 9.32 -5.33 4.84
C SER A 77 8.74 -3.95 5.10
N ALA A 78 7.42 -3.79 4.95
CA ALA A 78 6.73 -2.56 5.28
C ALA A 78 6.81 -2.28 6.79
N CYS A 79 6.57 -3.30 7.64
CA CYS A 79 6.72 -3.17 9.08
C CYS A 79 8.10 -2.65 9.48
N ARG A 80 9.19 -3.17 8.89
CA ARG A 80 10.55 -2.69 9.19
C ARG A 80 10.75 -1.21 8.89
N ILE A 81 10.10 -0.71 7.85
CA ILE A 81 10.20 0.69 7.42
C ILE A 81 9.32 1.58 8.30
N ILE A 82 8.09 1.15 8.60
CA ILE A 82 7.05 1.99 9.19
C ILE A 82 6.96 1.85 10.71
N ALA A 83 7.65 0.87 11.32
CA ALA A 83 7.54 0.57 12.76
C ALA A 83 7.76 1.78 13.69
N HIS A 84 8.52 2.78 13.27
CA HIS A 84 8.81 3.98 14.06
C HIS A 84 7.75 5.10 13.88
N ALA A 85 6.88 5.00 12.88
CA ALA A 85 5.98 6.07 12.46
C ALA A 85 4.60 6.07 13.15
N ASN A 86 4.28 5.05 13.97
CA ASN A 86 2.95 4.85 14.56
C ASN A 86 1.79 4.86 13.53
N VAL A 87 2.10 4.62 12.26
CA VAL A 87 1.10 4.51 11.18
C VAL A 87 0.53 3.09 11.19
N PRO A 88 -0.80 2.91 11.16
CA PRO A 88 -1.41 1.59 11.04
C PRO A 88 -1.08 0.93 9.68
N LEU A 89 -0.88 -0.39 9.68
CA LEU A 89 -0.67 -1.18 8.47
C LEU A 89 -1.90 -2.04 8.16
N LEU A 90 -2.27 -2.11 6.88
CA LEU A 90 -3.31 -2.98 6.36
C LEU A 90 -2.74 -3.86 5.25
N GLY A 91 -2.80 -5.18 5.40
CA GLY A 91 -2.30 -6.13 4.40
C GLY A 91 -3.36 -6.53 3.39
N VAL A 92 -3.05 -6.43 2.09
CA VAL A 92 -3.84 -6.96 0.98
C VAL A 92 -3.08 -8.12 0.32
N ASN A 93 -3.60 -9.31 0.51
CA ASN A 93 -3.08 -10.55 -0.08
C ASN A 93 -3.57 -10.70 -1.53
N LEU A 94 -2.78 -11.35 -2.38
CA LEU A 94 -3.06 -11.57 -3.81
C LEU A 94 -3.23 -13.04 -4.20
N GLY A 95 -3.38 -13.95 -3.22
CA GLY A 95 -3.55 -15.37 -3.52
C GLY A 95 -3.87 -16.22 -2.29
N ARG A 96 -2.88 -17.02 -1.85
CA ARG A 96 -3.03 -17.94 -0.71
C ARG A 96 -3.12 -17.14 0.59
N LEU A 97 -4.09 -17.45 1.45
CA LEU A 97 -4.16 -16.92 2.83
C LEU A 97 -2.75 -16.96 3.45
N GLY A 98 -2.16 -15.78 3.60
CA GLY A 98 -0.91 -15.57 4.31
C GLY A 98 -1.24 -15.36 5.78
N PHE A 99 -0.28 -15.57 6.68
CA PHE A 99 -0.56 -15.40 8.11
C PHE A 99 -0.78 -13.93 8.48
N LEU A 100 -0.23 -12.99 7.72
CA LEU A 100 -0.14 -11.57 8.09
C LEU A 100 -0.89 -10.62 7.14
N THR A 101 -1.65 -11.12 6.18
CA THR A 101 -2.32 -10.30 5.16
C THR A 101 -3.81 -10.56 5.19
N ASP A 102 -4.60 -9.51 5.43
CA ASP A 102 -5.97 -9.60 5.94
C ASP A 102 -7.06 -9.59 4.85
N ILE A 103 -6.78 -9.06 3.65
CA ILE A 103 -7.81 -8.83 2.62
C ILE A 103 -7.45 -9.48 1.28
N SER A 104 -8.39 -10.19 0.64
CA SER A 104 -8.27 -10.74 -0.72
C SER A 104 -8.57 -9.69 -1.81
N PRO A 105 -8.03 -9.80 -3.03
CA PRO A 105 -8.32 -8.86 -4.13
C PRO A 105 -9.77 -8.92 -4.63
N SER A 106 -10.50 -9.97 -4.25
CA SER A 106 -11.93 -10.13 -4.52
C SER A 106 -12.83 -9.35 -3.55
N GLU A 107 -12.28 -8.85 -2.46
CA GLU A 107 -13.00 -8.07 -1.43
C GLU A 107 -12.76 -6.56 -1.61
N ILE A 108 -12.00 -6.19 -2.65
CA ILE A 108 -11.72 -4.80 -3.05
C ILE A 108 -12.77 -4.41 -4.10
N ASP A 109 -13.95 -4.00 -3.64
CA ASP A 109 -15.03 -3.45 -4.47
C ASP A 109 -15.40 -2.03 -4.01
#